data_AF-A0A182UW90-F1
#
_entry.id   AF-A0A182UW90-F1
#
_cell.length_a   1.000
_cell.length_b   1.000
_cell.length_c   1.000
_cell.angle_alpha   90.00
_cell.angle_beta   90.00
_cell.angle_gamma   90.00
#
_symmetry.space_group_name_H-M   'P 1'
#
loop_
_entity.id
_entity.type
_entity.pdbx_description
1 polymer ?
#
loop_
_entity_poly.entity_id
_entity_poly.type
_entity_poly.pdbx_seq_one_letter_code
_entity_poly.pdbx_strand_id
1 'polypeptide(L)'
;MLPPGVYSIDDLQEFGQERNWCPYFLSRFAINQAHVVVYSYYYLLDPKVAEVVSKELARESVVVCDEAHNIDNVCVDSISVKINRRLIERSTTGIHNLEKKVAELKEDDKRRLNEEYVRLVQGLKDAWFVHETDMVLANPVLPNEVIKEVVPGNIRNADHFLSFLKRFIEYIKSRLRVQHVVQESPAGFLRDVQQKVCIERKPLRFCADRLQSLLRTLEITDLSEYGPLSVITSFATLVSTYTKGFTIIIEPFDDKTPTVSNPIMHFSCLDSSIAMKPIFQRFQSVVITSGTLSPMDMYPKILDFEPVVMSSFTMTLARPCLLPMIVTRGNNQVAISPRFETREDTAVTRNYGQLLVETAKTVPDGVVCFFTSYLYLESVVASWYDQGIIDTLLRYKLLFIETQDNAETSYALMNYVKACECGRGAVLLAVAKCRRVWISIIISVGRC
;
A
#
# COMPACT_ATOMS: atom_id res chain seq x y z
N MET A 1 9.24 -32.09 -9.27
CA MET A 1 9.39 -30.94 -10.17
C MET A 1 8.05 -30.72 -10.87
N LEU A 2 7.67 -29.46 -11.08
CA LEU A 2 6.46 -29.11 -11.81
C LEU A 2 6.64 -29.49 -13.29
N PRO A 3 5.67 -30.16 -13.94
CA PRO A 3 5.72 -30.40 -15.37
C PRO A 3 5.69 -29.07 -16.15
N PRO A 4 6.18 -29.03 -17.40
CA PRO A 4 6.08 -27.83 -18.22
C PRO A 4 4.60 -27.51 -18.46
N GLY A 5 4.19 -26.28 -18.12
CA GLY A 5 2.81 -25.84 -18.22
C GLY A 5 2.63 -24.42 -17.71
N VAL A 6 1.46 -23.85 -18.00
CA VAL A 6 1.02 -22.58 -17.40
C VAL A 6 0.19 -22.95 -16.19
N TYR A 7 0.54 -22.41 -15.02
CA TYR A 7 -0.16 -22.69 -13.78
C TYR A 7 -0.76 -21.41 -13.22
N SER A 8 -2.07 -21.41 -13.01
CA SER A 8 -2.76 -20.43 -12.19
C SER A 8 -2.65 -20.77 -10.70
N ILE A 9 -3.14 -19.88 -9.84
CA ILE A 9 -3.19 -20.12 -8.39
C ILE A 9 -4.06 -21.36 -8.08
N ASP A 10 -5.16 -21.54 -8.80
CA ASP A 10 -6.10 -22.64 -8.59
C ASP A 10 -5.47 -23.97 -9.06
N ASP A 11 -4.79 -23.97 -10.21
CA ASP A 11 -4.08 -25.16 -10.71
C ASP A 11 -2.97 -25.62 -9.74
N LEU A 12 -2.24 -24.67 -9.14
CA LEU A 12 -1.22 -24.99 -8.12
C LEU A 12 -1.84 -25.53 -6.83
N GLN A 13 -3.03 -25.08 -6.46
CA GLN A 13 -3.76 -25.61 -5.31
C GLN A 13 -4.22 -27.04 -5.58
N GLU A 14 -4.81 -27.31 -6.74
CA GLU A 14 -5.22 -28.67 -7.15
C GLU A 14 -4.02 -29.62 -7.20
N PHE A 15 -2.93 -29.21 -7.86
CA PHE A 15 -1.69 -30.00 -7.91
C PHE A 15 -1.08 -30.22 -6.53
N GLY A 16 -1.14 -29.20 -5.66
CA GLY A 16 -0.72 -29.29 -4.27
C GLY A 16 -1.56 -30.29 -3.48
N GLN A 17 -2.88 -30.31 -3.69
CA GLN A 17 -3.80 -31.27 -3.05
C GLN A 17 -3.54 -32.70 -3.51
N GLU A 18 -3.36 -32.94 -4.80
CA GLU A 18 -3.08 -34.28 -5.34
C GLU A 18 -1.79 -34.89 -4.78
N ARG A 19 -0.76 -34.07 -4.56
CA ARG A 19 0.56 -34.51 -4.10
C ARG A 19 0.86 -34.26 -2.63
N ASN A 20 -0.11 -33.75 -1.87
CA ASN A 20 0.07 -33.29 -0.48
C ASN A 20 1.23 -32.29 -0.31
N TRP A 21 1.38 -31.37 -1.26
CA TRP A 21 2.39 -30.31 -1.23
C TRP A 21 1.74 -28.96 -0.92
N CYS A 22 2.44 -28.14 -0.14
CA CYS A 22 1.99 -26.78 0.11
C CYS A 22 2.17 -25.93 -1.17
N PRO A 23 1.08 -25.38 -1.74
CA PRO A 23 1.14 -24.63 -2.99
C PRO A 23 2.00 -23.37 -2.87
N TYR A 24 2.06 -22.76 -1.68
CA TYR A 24 2.86 -21.57 -1.41
C TYR A 24 4.37 -21.82 -1.52
N PHE A 25 4.88 -22.88 -0.89
CA PHE A 25 6.31 -23.22 -0.98
C PHE A 25 6.66 -23.77 -2.36
N LEU A 26 5.72 -24.48 -2.98
CA LEU A 26 5.87 -24.99 -4.33
C LEU A 26 6.00 -23.85 -5.35
N SER A 27 5.11 -22.85 -5.31
CA SER A 27 5.14 -21.71 -6.22
C SER A 27 6.43 -20.92 -6.08
N ARG A 28 6.90 -20.71 -4.84
CA ARG A 28 8.18 -20.05 -4.57
C ARG A 28 9.36 -20.83 -5.15
N PHE A 29 9.45 -22.13 -4.87
CA PHE A 29 10.53 -22.94 -5.43
C PHE A 29 10.52 -22.94 -6.98
N ALA A 30 9.33 -22.85 -7.58
CA ALA A 30 9.16 -22.80 -9.02
C ALA A 30 9.67 -21.49 -9.67
N ILE A 31 9.78 -20.38 -8.93
CA ILE A 31 10.26 -19.09 -9.46
C ILE A 31 11.65 -19.25 -10.09
N ASN A 32 12.54 -20.02 -9.46
CA ASN A 32 13.90 -20.27 -9.96
C ASN A 32 13.95 -21.00 -11.32
N GLN A 33 12.87 -21.69 -11.71
CA GLN A 33 12.79 -22.47 -12.96
C GLN A 33 11.79 -21.87 -13.94
N ALA A 34 11.05 -20.84 -13.53
CA ALA A 34 10.00 -20.23 -14.33
C ALA A 34 10.60 -19.25 -15.34
N HIS A 35 10.07 -19.28 -16.56
CA HIS A 35 10.43 -18.30 -17.60
C HIS A 35 9.58 -17.02 -17.49
N VAL A 36 8.34 -17.15 -17.01
CA VAL A 36 7.40 -16.05 -16.85
C VAL A 36 6.77 -16.17 -15.46
N VAL A 37 6.81 -15.08 -14.70
CA VAL A 37 6.20 -15.00 -13.37
C VAL A 37 5.30 -13.78 -13.31
N VAL A 38 4.06 -13.98 -12.86
CA VAL A 38 3.07 -12.90 -12.72
C VAL A 38 2.76 -12.73 -11.24
N TYR A 39 3.05 -11.56 -10.69
CA TYR A 39 2.73 -11.20 -9.31
C TYR A 39 2.36 -9.72 -9.19
N SER A 40 1.78 -9.33 -8.06
CA SER A 40 1.37 -7.96 -7.77
C SER A 40 2.56 -7.03 -7.50
N TYR A 41 2.38 -5.73 -7.78
CA TYR A 41 3.35 -4.67 -7.51
C TYR A 41 4.01 -4.71 -6.13
N TYR A 42 3.23 -5.06 -5.10
CA TYR A 42 3.72 -5.10 -3.73
C TYR A 42 4.85 -6.12 -3.51
N TYR A 43 4.88 -7.22 -4.27
CA TYR A 43 5.96 -8.20 -4.15
C TYR A 43 7.30 -7.69 -4.70
N LEU A 44 7.29 -6.66 -5.54
CA LEU A 44 8.48 -6.03 -6.10
C LEU A 44 8.88 -4.75 -5.35
N LEU A 45 7.88 -3.96 -4.95
CA LEU A 45 8.08 -2.62 -4.37
C LEU A 45 8.10 -2.59 -2.84
N ASP A 46 7.50 -3.57 -2.16
CA ASP A 46 7.57 -3.61 -0.70
C ASP A 46 8.95 -4.14 -0.28
N PRO A 47 9.78 -3.32 0.41
CA PRO A 47 11.09 -3.73 0.90
C PRO A 47 11.11 -5.08 1.63
N LYS A 48 10.07 -5.35 2.43
CA LYS A 48 10.00 -6.51 3.32
C LYS A 48 9.76 -7.81 2.56
N VAL A 49 8.96 -7.73 1.49
CA VAL A 49 8.58 -8.89 0.68
C VAL A 49 9.54 -9.08 -0.48
N ALA A 50 9.96 -7.96 -1.09
CA ALA A 50 10.84 -7.97 -2.24
C ALA A 50 12.18 -8.63 -1.92
N GLU A 51 12.73 -8.54 -0.70
CA GLU A 51 13.95 -9.24 -0.33
C GLU A 51 13.84 -10.77 -0.56
N VAL A 52 12.68 -11.35 -0.28
CA VAL A 52 12.46 -12.79 -0.35
C VAL A 52 12.32 -13.25 -1.79
N VAL A 53 11.52 -12.53 -2.58
CA VAL A 53 11.19 -12.92 -3.97
C VAL A 53 12.29 -12.49 -4.93
N SER A 54 12.85 -11.30 -4.73
CA SER A 54 13.84 -10.77 -5.65
C SER A 54 15.12 -11.59 -5.65
N LYS A 55 15.54 -12.23 -4.55
CA LYS A 55 16.75 -13.07 -4.51
C LYS A 55 16.74 -14.17 -5.58
N GLU A 56 15.56 -14.66 -5.94
CA GLU A 56 15.36 -15.76 -6.86
C GLU A 56 15.34 -15.30 -8.35
N LEU A 57 15.27 -13.98 -8.61
CA LEU A 57 15.17 -13.41 -9.95
C LEU A 57 16.53 -12.95 -10.51
N ALA A 58 16.85 -13.38 -11.73
CA ALA A 58 18.05 -12.95 -12.44
C ALA A 58 18.04 -11.45 -12.79
N ARG A 59 19.23 -10.85 -12.97
CA ARG A 59 19.38 -9.45 -13.41
C ARG A 59 19.03 -9.24 -14.88
N GLU A 60 19.23 -10.28 -15.69
CA GLU A 60 18.90 -10.32 -17.12
C GLU A 60 17.39 -10.44 -17.38
N SER A 61 16.58 -10.47 -16.32
CA SER A 61 15.13 -10.49 -16.42
C SER A 61 14.56 -9.17 -16.91
N VAL A 62 13.52 -9.25 -17.74
CA VAL A 62 12.71 -8.12 -18.17
C VAL A 62 11.52 -7.97 -17.23
N VAL A 63 11.33 -6.78 -16.66
CA VAL A 63 10.19 -6.47 -15.79
C VAL A 63 9.15 -5.70 -16.59
N VAL A 64 7.91 -6.18 -16.59
CA VAL A 64 6.78 -5.49 -17.22
C VAL A 64 5.81 -5.04 -16.13
N CYS A 65 5.64 -3.74 -15.98
CA CYS A 65 4.69 -3.12 -15.08
C CYS A 65 3.42 -2.77 -15.85
N ASP A 66 2.35 -3.54 -15.65
CA ASP A 66 1.08 -3.37 -16.37
C ASP A 66 0.00 -2.64 -15.55
N GLU A 67 -0.70 -1.70 -16.16
CA GLU A 67 -1.58 -0.72 -15.48
C GLU A 67 -0.86 0.15 -14.43
N ALA A 68 0.34 0.61 -14.79
CA ALA A 68 1.26 1.36 -13.93
C ALA A 68 0.87 2.83 -13.63
N HIS A 69 -0.39 3.24 -13.84
CA HIS A 69 -0.86 4.61 -13.54
C HIS A 69 -0.83 5.00 -12.05
N ASN A 70 -0.68 4.02 -11.15
CA ASN A 70 -0.69 4.20 -9.68
C ASN A 70 0.65 3.80 -9.07
N ILE A 71 1.67 3.60 -9.89
CA ILE A 71 2.96 3.11 -9.43
C ILE A 71 3.59 4.05 -8.40
N ASP A 72 3.39 5.36 -8.59
CA ASP A 72 3.77 6.43 -7.67
C ASP A 72 3.13 6.27 -6.28
N ASN A 73 1.83 6.03 -6.24
CA ASN A 73 1.07 5.85 -5.00
C ASN A 73 1.50 4.56 -4.28
N VAL A 74 1.71 3.47 -5.02
CA VAL A 74 2.20 2.21 -4.45
C VAL A 74 3.59 2.39 -3.85
N CYS A 75 4.48 3.14 -4.52
CA CYS A 75 5.81 3.46 -4.00
C CYS A 75 5.76 4.31 -2.72
N VAL A 76 4.87 5.31 -2.68
CA VAL A 76 4.68 6.16 -1.50
C VAL A 76 4.15 5.32 -0.33
N ASP A 77 3.13 4.50 -0.58
CA ASP A 77 2.49 3.67 0.44
C ASP A 77 3.40 2.57 0.98
N SER A 78 4.29 2.00 0.15
CA SER A 78 5.16 0.88 0.57
C SER A 78 6.23 1.31 1.58
N ILE A 79 6.70 2.56 1.51
CA ILE A 79 7.72 3.09 2.44
C ILE A 79 7.08 3.91 3.58
N SER A 80 5.87 4.44 3.38
CA SER A 80 5.20 5.23 4.40
C SER A 80 4.77 4.39 5.60
N VAL A 81 4.89 4.94 6.81
CA VAL A 81 4.51 4.26 8.05
C VAL A 81 3.50 5.09 8.82
N LYS A 82 2.44 4.42 9.32
CA LYS A 82 1.40 5.04 10.15
C LYS A 82 1.50 4.49 11.57
N ILE A 83 1.59 5.37 12.56
CA ILE A 83 1.68 5.03 13.98
C ILE A 83 0.45 5.59 14.68
N ASN A 84 -0.39 4.68 15.19
CA ASN A 84 -1.59 5.02 15.94
C ASN A 84 -1.35 4.86 17.45
N ARG A 85 -2.15 5.53 18.27
CA ARG A 85 -2.13 5.33 19.74
C ARG A 85 -2.24 3.85 20.16
N ARG A 86 -3.18 3.09 19.56
CA ARG A 86 -3.35 1.66 19.84
C ARG A 86 -2.10 0.83 19.51
N LEU A 87 -1.36 1.22 18.48
CA LEU A 87 -0.12 0.54 18.09
C LEU A 87 0.95 0.71 19.17
N ILE A 88 1.06 1.90 19.76
CA ILE A 88 1.99 2.17 20.87
C ILE A 88 1.61 1.41 22.13
N GLU A 89 0.33 1.43 22.50
CA GLU A 89 -0.15 0.67 23.67
C GLU A 89 0.17 -0.82 23.54
N ARG A 90 -0.11 -1.42 22.37
CA ARG A 90 0.27 -2.81 22.07
C ARG A 90 1.78 -3.03 22.07
N SER A 91 2.56 -2.05 21.59
CA SER A 91 4.02 -2.15 21.57
C SER A 91 4.63 -2.09 22.97
N THR A 92 4.06 -1.29 23.88
CA THR A 92 4.47 -1.26 25.29
C THR A 92 4.24 -2.61 25.97
N THR A 93 3.07 -3.23 25.75
CA THR A 93 2.80 -4.60 26.22
C THR A 93 3.75 -5.61 25.59
N GLY A 94 4.01 -5.50 24.28
CA GLY A 94 4.94 -6.36 23.56
C GLY A 94 6.37 -6.29 24.10
N ILE A 95 6.87 -5.10 24.46
CA ILE A 95 8.19 -4.95 25.10
C ILE A 95 8.20 -5.61 26.47
N HIS A 96 7.15 -5.45 27.29
CA HIS A 96 7.11 -6.06 28.61
C HIS A 96 7.13 -7.60 28.54
N ASN A 97 6.39 -8.17 27.58
CA ASN A 97 6.42 -9.61 27.32
C ASN A 97 7.80 -10.07 26.82
N LEU A 98 8.47 -9.25 26.00
CA LEU A 98 9.81 -9.53 25.50
C LEU A 98 10.85 -9.48 26.63
N GLU A 99 10.74 -8.52 27.55
CA GLU A 99 11.57 -8.38 28.73
C GLU A 99 11.44 -9.60 29.66
N LYS A 100 10.20 -10.08 29.87
CA LYS A 100 9.95 -11.31 30.63
C LYS A 100 10.60 -12.53 29.97
N LYS A 101 10.41 -12.73 28.67
CA LYS A 101 11.01 -13.86 27.92
C LYS A 101 12.55 -13.81 27.91
N VAL A 102 13.13 -12.62 27.82
CA VAL A 102 14.59 -12.44 27.90
C VAL A 102 15.09 -12.79 29.31
N ALA A 103 14.35 -12.44 30.36
CA ALA A 103 14.69 -12.82 31.73
C ALA A 103 14.61 -14.34 31.93
N GLU A 104 13.54 -14.99 31.46
CA GLU A 104 13.37 -16.45 31.49
C GLU A 104 14.55 -17.16 30.78
N LEU A 105 14.88 -16.76 29.55
CA LEU A 105 16.01 -17.35 28.81
C LEU A 105 17.39 -17.06 29.40
N LYS A 106 17.53 -16.01 30.20
CA LYS A 106 18.78 -15.72 30.92
C LYS A 106 18.99 -16.64 32.12
N GLU A 107 17.89 -17.14 32.70
CA GLU A 107 17.93 -18.17 33.74
C GLU A 107 18.22 -19.55 33.13
N ASP A 108 17.58 -19.87 32.01
CA ASP A 108 17.69 -21.20 31.38
C ASP A 108 18.96 -21.37 30.53
N ASP A 109 19.30 -20.40 29.66
CA ASP A 109 20.25 -20.60 28.56
C ASP A 109 21.13 -19.37 28.21
N LYS A 110 22.01 -18.99 29.14
CA LYS A 110 23.01 -17.91 28.91
C LYS A 110 23.91 -18.15 27.69
N ARG A 111 24.13 -19.40 27.29
CA ARG A 111 25.01 -19.75 26.16
C ARG A 111 24.45 -19.23 24.84
N ARG A 112 23.14 -19.34 24.60
CA ARG A 112 22.49 -18.90 23.35
C ARG A 112 22.60 -17.39 23.16
N LEU A 113 22.41 -16.61 24.21
CA LEU A 113 22.58 -15.15 24.18
C LEU A 113 24.04 -14.74 23.92
N ASN A 114 25.01 -15.48 24.48
CA ASN A 114 26.42 -15.24 24.22
C ASN A 114 26.82 -15.63 22.78
N GLU A 115 26.27 -16.71 22.24
CA GLU A 115 26.46 -17.08 20.84
C GLU A 115 25.88 -16.02 19.90
N GLU A 116 24.70 -15.47 20.19
CA GLU A 116 24.15 -14.35 19.44
C GLU A 116 25.09 -13.13 19.50
N TYR A 117 25.58 -12.78 20.68
CA TYR A 117 26.54 -11.68 20.85
C TYR A 117 27.79 -11.89 19.98
N VAL A 118 28.35 -13.10 19.97
CA VAL A 118 29.51 -13.45 19.15
C VAL A 118 29.17 -13.37 17.66
N ARG A 119 28.01 -13.88 17.24
CA ARG A 119 27.54 -13.76 15.85
C ARG A 119 27.38 -12.31 15.41
N LEU A 120 26.87 -11.43 16.27
CA LEU A 120 26.74 -9.99 15.96
C LEU A 120 28.09 -9.28 15.85
N VAL A 121 29.09 -9.73 16.60
CA VAL A 121 30.47 -9.22 16.51
C VAL A 121 31.18 -9.77 15.26
N GLN A 122 30.90 -11.02 14.88
CA GLN A 122 31.61 -11.75 13.83
C GLN A 122 30.93 -11.68 12.45
N GLY A 123 29.63 -11.38 12.39
CA GLY A 123 28.80 -11.28 11.17
C GLY A 123 29.27 -10.26 10.13
N LEU A 124 30.29 -9.46 10.48
CA LEU A 124 31.11 -8.69 9.53
C LEU A 124 31.74 -9.53 8.41
N LYS A 125 32.10 -10.80 8.68
CA LYS A 125 32.82 -11.66 7.70
C LYS A 125 31.87 -12.39 6.74
N ASP A 126 30.72 -12.84 7.23
CA ASP A 126 29.76 -13.60 6.41
C ASP A 126 28.90 -12.70 5.52
N ALA A 127 28.58 -11.48 5.99
CA ALA A 127 27.87 -10.48 5.18
C ALA A 127 28.69 -9.97 3.97
N TRP A 128 30.02 -10.05 4.03
CA TRP A 128 30.90 -9.72 2.90
C TRP A 128 30.85 -10.79 1.80
N PHE A 129 30.88 -12.08 2.16
CA PHE A 129 30.97 -13.18 1.18
C PHE A 129 29.65 -13.47 0.46
N VAL A 130 28.51 -13.37 1.17
CA VAL A 130 27.17 -13.58 0.57
C VAL A 130 26.85 -12.49 -0.47
N HIS A 131 27.39 -11.28 -0.30
CA HIS A 131 27.12 -10.14 -1.17
C HIS A 131 27.87 -10.16 -2.50
N GLU A 132 29.01 -10.85 -2.59
CA GLU A 132 29.81 -10.95 -3.82
C GLU A 132 29.16 -11.91 -4.83
N THR A 133 28.42 -12.91 -4.34
CA THR A 133 27.68 -13.86 -5.18
C THR A 133 26.22 -13.43 -5.43
N ASP A 134 25.56 -12.79 -4.45
CA ASP A 134 24.17 -12.35 -4.55
C ASP A 134 24.03 -10.88 -4.13
N MET A 135 23.93 -9.95 -5.09
CA MET A 135 23.42 -8.61 -4.77
C MET A 135 21.90 -8.70 -4.57
N VAL A 136 21.53 -9.03 -3.35
CA VAL A 136 20.18 -8.89 -2.78
C VAL A 136 19.62 -7.52 -3.19
N LEU A 137 18.33 -7.46 -3.56
CA LEU A 137 17.66 -6.18 -3.81
C LEU A 137 17.87 -5.30 -2.59
N ALA A 138 18.52 -4.16 -2.80
CA ALA A 138 18.75 -3.19 -1.74
C ALA A 138 17.40 -2.84 -1.13
N ASN A 139 17.22 -3.19 0.14
CA ASN A 139 16.03 -2.87 0.89
C ASN A 139 15.92 -1.33 0.92
N PRO A 140 14.84 -0.68 0.43
CA PRO A 140 14.65 0.76 0.64
C PRO A 140 14.39 1.13 2.11
N VAL A 141 14.52 0.22 3.07
CA VAL A 141 14.69 0.49 4.50
C VAL A 141 16.18 0.60 4.87
N LEU A 142 17.07 -0.06 4.11
CA LEU A 142 18.51 -0.12 4.34
C LEU A 142 19.29 0.01 3.01
N PRO A 143 19.70 1.22 2.60
CA PRO A 143 20.63 1.44 1.50
C PRO A 143 21.88 0.56 1.63
N ASN A 144 22.49 0.22 0.50
CA ASN A 144 23.74 -0.56 0.42
C ASN A 144 24.90 -0.01 1.29
N GLU A 145 24.84 1.25 1.68
CA GLU A 145 25.80 1.89 2.58
C GLU A 145 25.63 1.48 4.05
N VAL A 146 24.44 1.03 4.47
CA VAL A 146 24.14 0.60 5.84
C VAL A 146 24.71 -0.78 6.14
N ILE A 147 24.68 -1.65 5.13
CA ILE A 147 25.00 -3.08 5.22
C ILE A 147 26.50 -3.29 5.48
N LYS A 148 27.33 -2.27 5.24
CA LYS A 148 28.78 -2.29 5.43
C LYS A 148 29.21 -1.98 6.87
N GLU A 149 28.30 -1.52 7.73
CA GLU A 149 28.63 -0.98 9.05
C GLU A 149 28.31 -1.95 10.20
N VAL A 150 29.18 -1.94 11.22
CA VAL A 150 29.04 -2.77 12.42
C VAL A 150 27.87 -2.29 13.28
N VAL A 151 27.08 -3.25 13.78
CA VAL A 151 26.07 -3.01 14.82
C VAL A 151 26.74 -2.32 16.04
N PRO A 152 26.26 -1.12 16.44
CA PRO A 152 26.82 -0.36 17.55
C PRO A 152 26.85 -1.15 18.87
N GLY A 153 27.91 -0.96 19.66
CA GLY A 153 28.10 -1.64 20.95
C GLY A 153 26.91 -1.50 21.91
N ASN A 154 26.25 -0.34 21.90
CA ASN A 154 25.16 0.01 22.82
C ASN A 154 23.89 -0.87 22.66
N ILE A 155 23.70 -1.50 21.49
CA ILE A 155 22.50 -2.33 21.20
C ILE A 155 22.83 -3.82 21.10
N ARG A 156 24.07 -4.23 21.41
CA ARG A 156 24.47 -5.65 21.36
C ARG A 156 23.80 -6.45 22.48
N ASN A 157 23.81 -5.93 23.70
CA ASN A 157 23.13 -6.57 24.81
C ASN A 157 21.60 -6.38 24.70
N ALA A 158 20.85 -7.47 24.88
CA ALA A 158 19.39 -7.47 24.84
C ALA A 158 18.79 -6.52 25.89
N ASP A 159 19.32 -6.50 27.11
CA ASP A 159 18.80 -5.65 28.21
C ASP A 159 18.90 -4.15 27.87
N HIS A 160 20.02 -3.75 27.27
CA HIS A 160 20.25 -2.37 26.82
C HIS A 160 19.37 -2.02 25.62
N PHE A 161 19.18 -2.96 24.69
CA PHE A 161 18.31 -2.78 23.54
C PHE A 161 16.83 -2.61 23.95
N LEU A 162 16.33 -3.41 24.90
CA LEU A 162 14.98 -3.27 25.44
C LEU A 162 14.78 -1.92 26.16
N SER A 163 15.76 -1.52 26.98
CA SER A 163 15.76 -0.22 27.64
C SER A 163 15.76 0.94 26.65
N PHE A 164 16.53 0.80 25.57
CA PHE A 164 16.58 1.75 24.46
C PHE A 164 15.23 1.86 23.75
N LEU A 165 14.60 0.74 23.38
CA LEU A 165 13.30 0.73 22.72
C LEU A 165 12.21 1.32 23.60
N LYS A 166 12.22 1.02 24.90
CA LYS A 166 11.28 1.60 25.88
C LYS A 166 11.36 3.13 25.92
N ARG A 167 12.59 3.68 25.95
CA ARG A 167 12.81 5.14 25.89
C ARG A 167 12.29 5.74 24.58
N PHE A 168 12.55 5.08 23.45
CA PHE A 168 12.08 5.55 22.15
C PHE A 168 10.54 5.53 22.03
N ILE A 169 9.87 4.49 22.53
CA ILE A 169 8.40 4.41 22.52
C ILE A 169 7.79 5.48 23.42
N GLU A 170 8.32 5.70 24.62
CA GLU A 170 7.82 6.76 25.51
C GLU A 170 8.02 8.15 24.89
N TYR A 171 9.08 8.35 24.11
CA TYR A 171 9.25 9.58 23.33
C TYR A 171 8.17 9.74 22.25
N ILE A 172 7.90 8.71 21.42
CA ILE A 172 6.83 8.79 20.41
C ILE A 172 5.47 9.05 21.08
N LYS A 173 5.20 8.39 22.20
CA LYS A 173 4.00 8.59 23.01
C LYS A 173 3.88 10.03 23.52
N SER A 174 4.99 10.64 23.93
CA SER A 174 5.01 12.05 24.33
C SER A 174 4.70 12.99 23.14
N ARG A 175 5.20 12.66 21.95
CA ARG A 175 4.97 13.43 20.71
C ARG A 175 3.52 13.34 20.21
N LEU A 176 2.86 12.19 20.37
CA LEU A 176 1.45 12.02 20.01
C LEU A 176 0.45 12.73 20.94
N ARG A 177 0.90 13.29 22.07
CA ARG A 177 0.02 14.05 22.98
C ARG A 177 -0.23 15.49 22.52
N VAL A 178 0.44 15.94 21.48
CA VAL A 178 0.26 17.28 20.93
C VAL A 178 -1.18 17.41 20.38
N GLN A 179 -1.84 18.54 20.63
CA GLN A 179 -3.25 18.78 20.27
C GLN A 179 -3.44 19.56 18.96
N HIS A 180 -2.37 19.96 18.29
CA HIS A 180 -2.41 20.63 16.99
C HIS A 180 -1.66 19.81 15.94
N VAL A 181 -1.96 20.04 14.67
CA VAL A 181 -1.26 19.38 13.56
C VAL A 181 0.18 19.89 13.52
N VAL A 182 1.14 18.97 13.52
CA VAL A 182 2.57 19.29 13.46
C VAL A 182 3.19 18.65 12.22
N GLN A 183 3.92 19.44 11.44
CA GLN A 183 4.75 18.95 10.35
C GLN A 183 6.23 19.15 10.70
N GLU A 184 7.02 18.07 10.59
CA GLU A 184 8.45 18.08 10.85
C GLU A 184 9.24 17.35 9.77
N SER A 185 10.47 17.80 9.53
CA SER A 185 11.43 17.03 8.75
C SER A 185 12.06 15.91 9.59
N PRO A 186 12.46 14.77 8.98
CA PRO A 186 13.13 13.68 9.70
C PRO A 186 14.42 14.15 10.41
N ALA A 187 15.16 15.08 9.82
CA ALA A 187 16.35 15.68 10.44
C ALA A 187 16.01 16.55 11.67
N GLY A 188 14.88 17.26 11.65
CA GLY A 188 14.35 17.96 12.83
C GLY A 188 13.99 17.00 13.94
N PHE A 189 13.26 15.93 13.59
CA PHE A 189 12.87 14.88 14.53
C PHE A 189 14.08 14.18 15.18
N LEU A 190 15.10 13.80 14.39
CA LEU A 190 16.33 13.18 14.92
C LEU A 190 17.08 14.09 15.90
N ARG A 191 17.12 15.41 15.65
CA ARG A 191 17.73 16.36 16.59
C ARG A 191 16.94 16.43 17.90
N ASP A 192 15.61 16.45 17.84
CA ASP A 192 14.75 16.45 19.03
C ASP A 192 14.89 15.14 19.84
N VAL A 193 14.97 14.00 19.17
CA VAL A 193 15.26 12.69 19.79
C VAL A 193 16.61 12.72 20.52
N GLN A 194 17.64 13.26 19.89
CA GLN A 194 18.97 13.35 20.50
C GLN A 194 18.98 14.28 21.71
N GLN A 195 18.26 15.41 21.66
CA GLN A 195 18.20 16.37 22.76
C GLN A 195 17.38 15.88 23.96
N LYS A 196 16.22 15.25 23.73
CA LYS A 196 15.30 14.84 24.80
C LYS A 196 15.58 13.44 25.36
N VAL A 197 16.02 12.51 24.51
CA VAL A 197 16.14 11.08 24.84
C VAL A 197 17.60 10.61 24.84
N CYS A 198 18.54 11.46 24.39
CA CYS A 198 19.96 11.12 24.25
C CYS A 198 20.19 9.87 23.39
N ILE A 199 19.36 9.67 22.37
CA ILE A 199 19.51 8.59 21.40
C ILE A 199 20.24 9.14 20.17
N GLU A 200 21.34 8.49 19.82
CA GLU A 200 22.10 8.80 18.61
C GLU A 200 21.40 8.24 17.35
N ARG A 201 21.73 8.82 16.19
CA ARG A 201 21.24 8.36 14.88
C ARG A 201 21.66 6.92 14.56
N LYS A 202 22.90 6.55 14.90
CA LYS A 202 23.49 5.28 14.46
C LYS A 202 22.79 4.04 15.06
N PRO A 203 22.49 3.95 16.37
CA PRO A 203 21.68 2.85 16.91
C PRO A 203 20.28 2.71 16.29
N LEU A 204 19.61 3.82 15.96
CA LEU A 204 18.28 3.80 15.33
C LEU A 204 18.27 3.09 13.97
N ARG A 205 19.39 3.15 13.24
CA ARG A 205 19.56 2.55 11.91
C ARG A 205 19.53 1.02 11.92
N PHE A 206 19.93 0.39 13.02
CA PHE A 206 20.03 -1.08 13.13
C PHE A 206 18.90 -1.69 13.97
N CYS A 207 17.86 -0.90 14.29
CA CYS A 207 16.81 -1.32 15.21
C CYS A 207 15.96 -2.45 14.66
N ALA A 208 15.60 -2.40 13.37
CA ALA A 208 14.80 -3.44 12.73
C ALA A 208 15.54 -4.79 12.72
N ASP A 209 16.80 -4.81 12.26
CA ASP A 209 17.62 -6.02 12.20
C ASP A 209 17.89 -6.60 13.59
N ARG A 210 18.19 -5.74 14.58
CA ARG A 210 18.43 -6.20 15.95
C ARG A 210 17.20 -6.87 16.53
N LEU A 211 16.01 -6.30 16.31
CA LEU A 211 14.75 -6.90 16.76
C LEU A 211 14.54 -8.25 16.07
N GLN A 212 14.73 -8.36 14.77
CA GLN A 212 14.58 -9.63 14.06
C GLN A 212 15.57 -10.71 14.55
N SER A 213 16.83 -10.35 14.78
CA SER A 213 17.83 -11.24 15.39
C SER A 213 17.37 -11.73 16.77
N LEU A 214 16.89 -10.82 17.61
CA LEU A 214 16.42 -11.15 18.95
C LEU A 214 15.20 -12.09 18.89
N LEU A 215 14.21 -11.79 18.05
CA LEU A 215 13.02 -12.64 17.90
C LEU A 215 13.38 -14.05 17.41
N ARG A 216 14.37 -14.19 16.52
CA ARG A 216 14.88 -15.51 16.08
C ARG A 216 15.58 -16.25 17.21
N THR A 217 16.39 -15.56 18.01
CA THR A 217 17.10 -16.15 19.16
C THR A 217 16.13 -16.63 20.25
N LEU A 218 15.02 -15.91 20.44
CA LEU A 218 13.98 -16.23 21.43
C LEU A 218 12.98 -17.29 20.96
N GLU A 219 13.10 -17.80 19.73
CA GLU A 219 12.21 -18.85 19.15
C GLU A 219 10.71 -18.55 19.32
N ILE A 220 10.33 -17.29 19.17
CA ILE A 220 8.94 -16.89 19.34
C ILE A 220 8.09 -17.46 18.21
N THR A 221 7.10 -18.27 18.58
CA THR A 221 6.13 -18.88 17.67
C THR A 221 5.11 -17.85 17.14
N ASP A 222 4.67 -16.91 17.98
CA ASP A 222 3.63 -15.94 17.64
C ASP A 222 4.20 -14.56 17.25
N LEU A 223 4.50 -14.39 15.96
CA LEU A 223 4.98 -13.12 15.40
C LEU A 223 3.90 -12.01 15.38
N SER A 224 2.63 -12.38 15.48
CA SER A 224 1.49 -11.45 15.45
C SER A 224 1.46 -10.50 16.65
N GLU A 225 1.94 -10.95 17.81
CA GLU A 225 2.03 -10.15 19.04
C GLU A 225 3.07 -9.02 18.89
N TYR A 226 4.15 -9.29 18.16
CA TYR A 226 5.28 -8.38 17.97
C TYR A 226 5.19 -7.53 16.70
N GLY A 227 4.13 -7.69 15.91
CA GLY A 227 3.87 -6.88 14.72
C GLY A 227 3.95 -5.37 14.97
N PRO A 228 3.29 -4.80 16.01
CA PRO A 228 3.41 -3.39 16.37
C PRO A 228 4.86 -2.94 16.64
N LEU A 229 5.65 -3.76 17.32
CA LEU A 229 7.05 -3.48 17.62
C LEU A 229 7.92 -3.48 16.35
N SER A 230 7.64 -4.39 15.42
CA SER A 230 8.26 -4.42 14.09
C SER A 230 7.98 -3.14 13.29
N VAL A 231 6.76 -2.58 13.39
CA VAL A 231 6.42 -1.31 12.75
C VAL A 231 7.21 -0.14 13.35
N ILE A 232 7.30 -0.04 14.68
CA ILE A 232 8.06 1.03 15.36
C ILE A 232 9.56 0.95 15.04
N THR A 233 10.14 -0.24 15.02
CA THR A 233 11.56 -0.43 14.69
C THR A 233 11.86 -0.18 13.21
N SER A 234 10.93 -0.52 12.32
CA SER A 234 10.99 -0.14 10.90
C SER A 234 10.97 1.39 10.75
N PHE A 235 10.07 2.07 11.45
CA PHE A 235 10.00 3.53 11.48
C PHE A 235 11.30 4.17 11.99
N ALA A 236 11.86 3.65 13.10
CA ALA A 236 13.14 4.11 13.64
C ALA A 236 14.29 4.03 12.61
N THR A 237 14.31 2.92 11.87
CA THR A 237 15.31 2.66 10.84
C THR A 237 15.15 3.59 9.65
N LEU A 238 13.91 3.79 9.18
CA LEU A 238 13.59 4.67 8.06
C LEU A 238 13.92 6.13 8.37
N VAL A 239 13.53 6.64 9.53
CA VAL A 239 13.81 8.02 9.95
C VAL A 239 15.31 8.27 10.07
N SER A 240 16.08 7.29 10.55
CA SER A 240 17.53 7.39 10.65
C SER A 240 18.20 7.38 9.28
N THR A 241 17.65 6.63 8.34
CA THR A 241 18.24 6.40 7.03
C THR A 241 17.92 7.52 6.05
N TYR A 242 16.64 7.87 5.91
CA TYR A 242 16.16 8.81 4.90
C TYR A 242 15.87 10.18 5.51
N THR A 243 16.75 11.14 5.23
CA THR A 243 16.60 12.52 5.68
C THR A 243 15.98 13.44 4.63
N LYS A 244 15.97 13.03 3.36
CA LYS A 244 15.42 13.79 2.21
C LYS A 244 14.28 13.01 1.58
N GLY A 245 13.25 13.71 1.09
CA GLY A 245 12.09 13.08 0.44
C GLY A 245 11.05 12.51 1.39
N PHE A 246 11.18 12.72 2.71
CA PHE A 246 10.23 12.27 3.72
C PHE A 246 9.77 13.42 4.61
N THR A 247 8.54 13.31 5.09
CA THR A 247 7.96 14.23 6.07
C THR A 247 7.29 13.46 7.19
N ILE A 248 7.35 13.99 8.40
CA ILE A 248 6.59 13.52 9.55
C ILE A 248 5.42 14.47 9.76
N ILE A 249 4.21 13.93 9.79
CA ILE A 249 2.98 14.68 10.06
C ILE A 249 2.30 14.03 11.27
N ILE A 250 1.95 14.82 12.27
CA ILE A 250 1.22 14.36 13.45
C ILE A 250 -0.16 15.02 13.41
N GLU A 251 -1.19 14.20 13.31
CA GLU A 251 -2.59 14.60 13.28
C GLU A 251 -3.25 14.16 14.60
N PRO A 252 -3.69 15.10 15.45
CA PRO A 252 -4.28 14.77 16.76
C PRO A 252 -5.73 14.28 16.69
N PHE A 253 -6.45 14.69 15.64
CA PHE A 253 -7.85 14.42 15.41
C PHE A 253 -8.02 13.87 14.00
N ASP A 254 -9.01 12.99 13.82
CA ASP A 254 -9.42 12.54 12.49
C ASP A 254 -10.31 13.63 11.85
N ASP A 255 -10.14 13.87 10.56
CA ASP A 255 -10.94 14.83 9.77
C ASP A 255 -12.45 14.59 9.93
N LYS A 256 -12.85 13.32 10.06
CA LYS A 256 -14.27 12.93 10.20
C LYS A 256 -14.84 13.19 11.59
N THR A 257 -14.01 13.15 12.63
CA THR A 257 -14.42 13.29 14.03
C THR A 257 -13.47 14.24 14.76
N PRO A 258 -13.60 15.56 14.55
CA PRO A 258 -12.66 16.54 15.09
C PRO A 258 -12.68 16.64 16.62
N THR A 259 -13.74 16.16 17.27
CA THR A 259 -13.90 16.19 18.73
C THR A 259 -13.30 14.98 19.43
N VAL A 260 -13.11 13.86 18.71
CA VAL A 260 -12.57 12.63 19.29
C VAL A 260 -11.07 12.60 19.07
N SER A 261 -10.31 12.66 20.17
CA SER A 261 -8.85 12.56 20.09
C SER A 261 -8.44 11.16 19.62
N ASN A 262 -7.90 11.10 18.41
CA ASN A 262 -7.35 9.90 17.82
C ASN A 262 -6.02 10.27 17.15
N PRO A 263 -4.92 10.40 17.93
CA PRO A 263 -3.67 10.90 17.40
C PRO A 263 -3.00 9.84 16.52
N ILE A 264 -2.66 10.26 15.30
CA ILE A 264 -1.96 9.45 14.29
C ILE A 264 -0.71 10.20 13.87
N MET A 265 0.40 9.48 13.80
CA MET A 265 1.65 9.97 13.24
C MET A 265 1.92 9.30 11.90
N HIS A 266 2.03 10.10 10.86
CA HIS A 266 2.35 9.71 9.50
C HIS A 266 3.82 10.00 9.22
N PHE A 267 4.58 8.96 8.93
CA PHE A 267 5.87 9.08 8.26
C PHE A 267 5.62 8.86 6.77
N SER A 268 5.48 9.94 6.01
CA SER A 268 5.06 9.89 4.62
C SER A 268 6.27 10.08 3.70
N CYS A 269 6.42 9.16 2.76
CA CYS A 269 7.32 9.32 1.63
C CYS A 269 6.69 10.31 0.63
N LEU A 270 7.46 11.30 0.18
CA LEU A 270 7.04 12.25 -0.86
C LEU A 270 7.69 11.95 -2.21
N ASP A 271 8.74 11.13 -2.21
CA ASP A 271 9.57 10.84 -3.37
C ASP A 271 9.48 9.36 -3.73
N SER A 272 8.70 9.06 -4.77
CA SER A 272 8.48 7.70 -5.27
C SER A 272 9.70 7.12 -5.98
N SER A 273 10.67 7.95 -6.40
CA SER A 273 11.91 7.48 -7.04
C SER A 273 12.73 6.59 -6.11
N ILE A 274 12.66 6.81 -4.79
CA ILE A 274 13.42 6.07 -3.79
C ILE A 274 13.06 4.57 -3.81
N ALA A 275 11.78 4.25 -4.00
CA ALA A 275 11.31 2.88 -4.09
C ALA A 275 11.70 2.21 -5.41
N MET A 276 11.69 2.98 -6.52
CA MET A 276 11.89 2.45 -7.87
C MET A 276 13.38 2.32 -8.26
N LYS A 277 14.24 3.16 -7.68
CA LYS A 277 15.69 3.16 -7.91
C LYS A 277 16.36 1.78 -7.85
N PRO A 278 16.12 0.92 -6.85
CA PRO A 278 16.74 -0.41 -6.82
C PRO A 278 16.26 -1.32 -7.97
N ILE A 279 15.03 -1.13 -8.47
CA ILE A 279 14.47 -1.91 -9.58
C ILE A 279 15.16 -1.50 -10.87
N PHE A 280 15.26 -0.20 -11.14
CA PHE A 280 15.95 0.31 -12.34
C PHE A 280 17.45 -0.03 -12.36
N GLN A 281 18.10 -0.12 -11.20
CA GLN A 281 19.52 -0.48 -11.12
C GLN A 281 19.77 -1.99 -11.27
N ARG A 282 18.79 -2.83 -10.94
CA ARG A 282 18.96 -4.28 -10.89
C ARG A 282 18.61 -4.97 -12.20
N PHE A 283 17.49 -4.61 -12.80
CA PHE A 283 16.96 -5.29 -13.97
C PHE A 283 17.48 -4.65 -15.26
N GLN A 284 17.71 -5.48 -16.27
CA GLN A 284 18.23 -5.03 -17.56
C GLN A 284 17.27 -4.06 -18.27
N SER A 285 15.98 -4.43 -18.31
CA SER A 285 14.93 -3.68 -19.01
C SER A 285 13.66 -3.67 -18.18
N VAL A 286 13.12 -2.47 -17.95
CA VAL A 286 11.84 -2.27 -17.29
C VAL A 286 10.89 -1.60 -18.28
N VAL A 287 9.78 -2.26 -18.57
CA VAL A 287 8.73 -1.77 -19.47
C VAL A 287 7.54 -1.35 -18.63
N ILE A 288 7.14 -0.08 -18.75
CA ILE A 288 5.98 0.48 -18.06
C ILE A 288 4.86 0.62 -19.09
N THR A 289 3.77 -0.10 -18.90
CA THR A 289 2.58 -0.06 -19.76
C THR A 289 1.35 0.32 -18.95
N SER A 290 0.52 1.19 -19.51
CA SER A 290 -0.87 1.36 -19.09
C SER A 290 -1.67 2.07 -20.16
N GLY A 291 -2.95 1.70 -20.29
CA GLY A 291 -3.86 2.32 -21.26
C GLY A 291 -4.26 3.75 -20.93
N THR A 292 -3.96 4.23 -19.72
CA THR A 292 -4.45 5.53 -19.21
C THR A 292 -3.34 6.53 -18.86
N LEU A 293 -2.08 6.25 -19.24
CA LEU A 293 -0.95 7.15 -18.97
C LEU A 293 -1.07 8.42 -19.82
N SER A 294 -1.58 9.49 -19.21
CA SER A 294 -1.61 10.82 -19.82
C SER A 294 -1.48 11.90 -18.75
N PRO A 295 -0.55 12.87 -18.89
CA PRO A 295 0.51 12.97 -19.90
C PRO A 295 1.71 12.03 -19.60
N MET A 296 2.35 11.49 -20.64
CA MET A 296 3.48 10.55 -20.49
C MET A 296 4.77 11.22 -19.95
N ASP A 297 4.95 12.52 -20.18
CA ASP A 297 6.11 13.30 -19.72
C ASP A 297 6.22 13.43 -18.19
N MET A 298 5.14 13.12 -17.47
CA MET A 298 5.08 13.24 -16.01
C MET A 298 5.84 12.11 -15.30
N TYR A 299 5.74 10.88 -15.81
CA TYR A 299 6.30 9.69 -15.14
C TYR A 299 7.84 9.70 -15.04
N PRO A 300 8.61 10.05 -16.09
CA PRO A 300 10.06 10.17 -16.01
C PRO A 300 10.52 11.15 -14.94
N LYS A 301 9.80 12.27 -14.80
CA LYS A 301 10.12 13.32 -13.83
C LYS A 301 9.82 12.93 -12.38
N ILE A 302 8.76 12.14 -12.17
CA ILE A 302 8.34 11.71 -10.82
C ILE A 302 9.21 10.55 -10.33
N LEU A 303 9.50 9.59 -11.20
CA LEU A 303 10.22 8.36 -10.84
C LEU A 303 11.75 8.49 -11.01
N ASP A 304 12.25 9.64 -11.48
CA ASP A 304 13.67 9.95 -11.69
C ASP A 304 14.37 8.94 -12.61
N PHE A 305 13.83 8.75 -13.82
CA PHE A 305 14.44 7.87 -14.84
C PHE A 305 14.37 8.47 -16.24
N GLU A 306 15.29 8.03 -17.11
CA GLU A 306 15.34 8.43 -18.52
C GLU A 306 14.87 7.25 -19.39
N PRO A 307 13.66 7.31 -19.99
CA PRO A 307 13.20 6.25 -20.89
C PRO A 307 13.94 6.29 -22.23
N VAL A 308 14.27 5.12 -22.76
CA VAL A 308 14.80 4.97 -24.13
C VAL A 308 13.70 5.18 -25.17
N VAL A 309 12.51 4.64 -24.89
CA VAL A 309 11.33 4.71 -25.77
C VAL A 309 10.17 5.24 -24.96
N MET A 310 9.52 6.28 -25.50
CA MET A 310 8.24 6.77 -25.02
C MET A 310 7.31 6.87 -26.23
N SER A 311 6.25 6.07 -26.22
CA SER A 311 5.34 5.97 -27.36
C SER A 311 3.89 5.87 -26.86
N SER A 312 3.03 6.72 -27.41
CA SER A 312 1.59 6.55 -27.30
C SER A 312 1.06 5.90 -28.57
N PHE A 313 0.25 4.86 -28.39
CA PHE A 313 -0.44 4.21 -29.50
C PHE A 313 -1.88 4.69 -29.53
N THR A 314 -2.27 5.38 -30.60
CA THR A 314 -3.67 5.74 -30.82
C THR A 314 -4.45 4.51 -31.25
N MET A 315 -5.61 4.29 -30.64
CA MET A 315 -6.48 3.17 -30.98
C MET A 315 -7.04 3.37 -32.41
N THR A 316 -6.62 2.53 -33.35
CA THR A 316 -7.15 2.55 -34.72
C THR A 316 -8.36 1.63 -34.80
N LEU A 317 -9.56 2.20 -34.77
CA LEU A 317 -10.80 1.45 -34.96
C LEU A 317 -11.42 1.75 -36.32
N ALA A 318 -11.97 0.73 -36.97
CA ALA A 318 -12.73 0.89 -38.21
C ALA A 318 -14.06 1.65 -38.01
N ARG A 319 -14.52 1.79 -36.76
CA ARG A 319 -15.74 2.52 -36.36
C ARG A 319 -15.46 3.34 -35.09
N PRO A 320 -16.13 4.48 -34.89
CA PRO A 320 -16.07 5.19 -33.61
C PRO A 320 -16.82 4.38 -32.56
N CYS A 321 -16.10 3.58 -31.76
CA CYS A 321 -16.71 2.76 -30.70
C CYS A 321 -16.98 3.53 -29.41
N LEU A 322 -16.41 4.74 -29.26
CA LEU A 322 -16.50 5.56 -28.05
C LEU A 322 -16.81 7.00 -28.44
N LEU A 323 -17.79 7.61 -27.76
CA LEU A 323 -18.17 9.01 -27.94
C LEU A 323 -18.10 9.73 -26.58
N PRO A 324 -16.96 10.36 -26.23
CA PRO A 324 -16.89 11.16 -25.03
C PRO A 324 -17.74 12.43 -25.19
N MET A 325 -18.63 12.69 -24.24
CA MET A 325 -19.46 13.89 -24.20
C MET A 325 -19.32 14.58 -22.84
N ILE A 326 -19.09 15.90 -22.85
CA ILE A 326 -19.02 16.70 -21.63
C ILE A 326 -20.32 17.50 -21.50
N VAL A 327 -21.13 17.17 -20.50
CA VAL A 327 -22.38 17.89 -20.19
C VAL A 327 -22.05 19.06 -19.27
N THR A 328 -22.12 20.29 -19.80
CA THR A 328 -21.74 21.50 -19.05
C THR A 328 -22.92 22.20 -18.36
N ARG A 329 -24.15 21.99 -18.85
CA ARG A 329 -25.36 22.66 -18.36
C ARG A 329 -26.54 21.70 -18.29
N GLY A 330 -27.38 21.88 -17.29
CA GLY A 330 -28.65 21.16 -17.17
C GLY A 330 -29.76 21.78 -18.01
N ASN A 331 -30.94 21.16 -18.01
CA ASN A 331 -32.12 21.63 -18.74
C ASN A 331 -32.51 23.08 -18.38
N ASN A 332 -32.21 23.49 -17.14
CA ASN A 332 -32.47 24.84 -16.63
C ASN A 332 -31.36 25.87 -16.97
N GLN A 333 -30.41 25.53 -17.84
CA GLN A 333 -29.21 26.33 -18.18
C GLN A 333 -28.25 26.61 -17.01
N VAL A 334 -28.51 26.06 -15.83
CA VAL A 334 -27.59 26.09 -14.69
C VAL A 334 -26.36 25.26 -15.02
N ALA A 335 -25.19 25.83 -14.77
CA ALA A 335 -23.92 25.14 -14.95
C ALA A 335 -23.82 23.96 -13.98
N ILE A 336 -23.56 22.77 -14.52
CA ILE A 336 -23.36 21.57 -13.71
C ILE A 336 -21.88 21.52 -13.34
N SER A 337 -21.59 21.50 -12.04
CA SER A 337 -20.22 21.52 -11.54
C SER A 337 -20.09 20.66 -10.28
N PRO A 338 -19.09 19.76 -10.21
CA PRO A 338 -18.77 19.01 -9.01
C PRO A 338 -17.82 19.77 -8.06
N ARG A 339 -17.58 21.08 -8.27
CA ARG A 339 -16.76 21.92 -7.36
C ARG A 339 -17.37 21.93 -5.97
N PHE A 340 -16.52 21.90 -4.94
CA PHE A 340 -16.95 21.78 -3.54
C PHE A 340 -18.01 22.83 -3.14
N GLU A 341 -17.80 24.08 -3.55
CA GLU A 341 -18.72 25.20 -3.28
C GLU A 341 -20.13 24.99 -3.85
N THR A 342 -20.26 24.35 -5.01
CA THR A 342 -21.53 24.17 -5.72
C THR A 342 -22.18 22.81 -5.45
N ARG A 343 -21.63 21.99 -4.52
CA ARG A 343 -22.16 20.65 -4.22
C ARG A 343 -23.41 20.68 -3.35
N GLU A 344 -23.54 21.69 -2.50
CA GLU A 344 -24.69 21.86 -1.61
C GLU A 344 -25.92 22.41 -2.34
N ASP A 345 -25.73 22.93 -3.56
CA ASP A 345 -26.82 23.45 -4.38
C ASP A 345 -27.77 22.34 -4.81
N THR A 346 -28.98 22.35 -4.26
CA THR A 346 -30.05 21.40 -4.57
C THR A 346 -30.42 21.41 -6.06
N ALA A 347 -30.27 22.55 -6.74
CA ALA A 347 -30.48 22.68 -8.18
C ALA A 347 -29.50 21.82 -9.00
N VAL A 348 -28.22 21.77 -8.60
CA VAL A 348 -27.18 20.98 -9.27
C VAL A 348 -27.45 19.48 -9.05
N THR A 349 -27.76 19.08 -7.82
CA THR A 349 -28.12 17.70 -7.48
C THR A 349 -29.34 17.22 -8.26
N ARG A 350 -30.35 18.08 -8.42
CA ARG A 350 -31.53 17.78 -9.25
C ARG A 350 -31.16 17.60 -10.73
N ASN A 351 -30.31 18.46 -11.28
CA ASN A 351 -29.87 18.36 -12.67
C ASN A 351 -29.10 17.05 -12.94
N TYR A 352 -28.25 16.61 -12.02
CA TYR A 352 -27.59 15.30 -12.13
C TYR A 352 -28.60 14.14 -12.11
N GLY A 353 -29.61 14.21 -11.24
CA GLY A 353 -30.67 13.20 -11.19
C GLY A 353 -31.49 13.14 -12.48
N GLN A 354 -31.83 14.31 -13.05
CA GLN A 354 -32.52 14.38 -14.34
C GLN A 354 -31.68 13.82 -15.48
N LEU A 355 -30.38 14.18 -15.54
CA LEU A 355 -29.44 13.63 -16.51
C LEU A 355 -29.38 12.10 -16.41
N LEU A 356 -29.26 11.55 -15.20
CA LEU A 356 -29.22 10.10 -14.98
C LEU A 356 -30.51 9.42 -15.45
N VAL A 357 -31.68 10.00 -15.19
CA VAL A 357 -32.97 9.47 -15.65
C VAL A 357 -33.09 9.52 -17.17
N GLU A 358 -32.67 10.59 -17.82
CA GLU A 358 -32.67 10.71 -19.29
C GLU A 358 -31.70 9.71 -19.95
N THR A 359 -30.52 9.53 -19.37
CA THR A 359 -29.55 8.51 -19.81
C THR A 359 -30.11 7.10 -19.60
N ALA A 360 -30.72 6.82 -18.45
CA ALA A 360 -31.31 5.51 -18.17
C ALA A 360 -32.49 5.17 -19.10
N LYS A 361 -33.21 6.16 -19.64
CA LYS A 361 -34.27 5.94 -20.64
C LYS A 361 -33.72 5.56 -22.02
N THR A 362 -32.57 6.12 -22.39
CA THR A 362 -32.02 6.02 -23.75
C THR A 362 -31.01 4.88 -23.89
N VAL A 363 -30.21 4.64 -22.85
CA VAL A 363 -29.13 3.65 -22.88
C VAL A 363 -29.66 2.26 -22.52
N PRO A 364 -29.49 1.23 -23.38
CA PRO A 364 -29.85 -0.14 -23.05
C PRO A 364 -28.90 -0.75 -22.00
N ASP A 365 -29.36 -1.81 -21.33
CA ASP A 365 -28.58 -2.59 -20.35
C ASP A 365 -28.07 -1.78 -19.15
N GLY A 366 -26.75 -1.62 -19.01
CA GLY A 366 -26.09 -1.05 -17.84
C GLY A 366 -25.69 0.42 -18.00
N VAL A 367 -25.90 1.21 -16.95
CA VAL A 367 -25.33 2.56 -16.78
C VAL A 367 -24.50 2.59 -15.50
N VAL A 368 -23.37 3.29 -15.51
CA VAL A 368 -22.44 3.37 -14.38
C VAL A 368 -22.19 4.83 -14.04
N CYS A 369 -22.49 5.23 -12.81
CA CYS A 369 -22.31 6.60 -12.35
C CYS A 369 -21.24 6.65 -11.26
N PHE A 370 -20.14 7.35 -11.54
CA PHE A 370 -19.06 7.54 -10.59
C PHE A 370 -19.16 8.86 -9.83
N PHE A 371 -19.12 8.78 -8.51
CA PHE A 371 -19.11 9.91 -7.59
C PHE A 371 -17.70 10.19 -7.05
N THR A 372 -17.48 11.41 -6.56
CA THR A 372 -16.18 11.85 -6.05
C THR A 372 -15.84 11.32 -4.65
N SER A 373 -16.85 11.07 -3.81
CA SER A 373 -16.71 10.54 -2.45
C SER A 373 -17.98 9.83 -1.98
N TYR A 374 -17.85 8.91 -1.00
CA TYR A 374 -19.00 8.23 -0.39
C TYR A 374 -19.94 9.22 0.33
N LEU A 375 -19.39 10.20 1.04
CA LEU A 375 -20.20 11.23 1.72
C LEU A 375 -21.07 12.00 0.71
N TYR A 376 -20.50 12.33 -0.45
CA TYR A 376 -21.26 13.00 -1.49
C TYR A 376 -22.33 12.09 -2.09
N LEU A 377 -22.00 10.82 -2.38
CA LEU A 377 -22.97 9.82 -2.84
C LEU A 377 -24.16 9.69 -1.88
N GLU A 378 -23.90 9.55 -0.58
CA GLU A 378 -24.95 9.43 0.45
C GLU A 378 -25.86 10.66 0.48
N SER A 379 -25.27 11.86 0.46
CA SER A 379 -26.04 13.12 0.44
C SER A 379 -26.91 13.27 -0.81
N VAL A 380 -26.39 12.87 -1.99
CA VAL A 380 -27.09 12.99 -3.26
C VAL A 380 -28.22 11.98 -3.35
N VAL A 381 -27.97 10.73 -2.95
CA VAL A 381 -28.99 9.67 -2.92
C VAL A 381 -30.12 10.03 -1.96
N ALA A 382 -29.82 10.55 -0.77
CA ALA A 382 -30.84 11.02 0.16
C ALA A 382 -31.69 12.13 -0.47
N SER A 383 -31.07 13.13 -1.10
CA SER A 383 -31.79 14.21 -1.78
C SER A 383 -32.63 13.71 -2.96
N TRP A 384 -32.16 12.71 -3.71
CA TRP A 384 -32.91 12.11 -4.82
C TRP A 384 -34.09 11.26 -4.36
N TYR A 385 -34.01 10.66 -3.17
CA TYR A 385 -35.13 9.97 -2.54
C TYR A 385 -36.23 10.96 -2.16
N ASP A 386 -35.87 12.04 -1.46
CA ASP A 386 -36.82 13.08 -1.03
C ASP A 386 -37.52 13.77 -2.22
N GLN A 387 -36.80 13.93 -3.34
CA GLN A 387 -37.34 14.52 -4.58
C GLN A 387 -38.15 13.53 -5.44
N GLY A 388 -38.20 12.23 -5.08
CA GLY A 388 -38.87 11.18 -5.85
C GLY A 388 -38.19 10.83 -7.19
N ILE A 389 -36.92 11.22 -7.38
CA ILE A 389 -36.15 10.93 -8.60
C ILE A 389 -35.84 9.42 -8.67
N ILE A 390 -35.50 8.81 -7.53
CA ILE A 390 -35.18 7.37 -7.46
C ILE A 390 -36.35 6.51 -7.94
N ASP A 391 -37.58 6.85 -7.54
CA ASP A 391 -38.77 6.13 -7.99
C ASP A 391 -38.94 6.20 -9.50
N THR A 392 -38.63 7.35 -10.11
CA THR A 392 -38.66 7.47 -11.58
C THR A 392 -37.56 6.66 -12.25
N LEU A 393 -36.37 6.57 -11.63
CA LEU A 393 -35.25 5.77 -12.14
C LEU A 393 -35.56 4.26 -12.07
N LEU A 394 -36.10 3.80 -10.94
CA LEU A 394 -36.46 2.40 -10.69
C LEU A 394 -37.53 1.86 -11.64
N ARG A 395 -38.35 2.73 -12.24
CA ARG A 395 -39.29 2.36 -13.32
C ARG A 395 -38.58 1.93 -14.59
N TYR A 396 -37.38 2.44 -14.85
CA TYR A 396 -36.62 2.15 -16.07
C TYR A 396 -35.53 1.09 -15.83
N LYS A 397 -34.77 1.20 -14.75
CA LYS A 397 -33.63 0.30 -14.45
C LYS A 397 -33.51 0.02 -12.96
N LEU A 398 -32.95 -1.14 -12.61
CA LEU A 398 -32.65 -1.48 -11.22
C LEU A 398 -31.46 -0.65 -10.71
N LEU A 399 -31.53 -0.20 -9.46
CA LEU A 399 -30.47 0.60 -8.83
C LEU A 399 -29.63 -0.28 -7.89
N PHE A 400 -28.31 -0.21 -8.05
CA PHE A 400 -27.33 -0.79 -7.14
C PHE A 400 -26.38 0.29 -6.65
N ILE A 401 -26.10 0.30 -5.35
CA ILE A 401 -25.27 1.31 -4.70
C ILE A 401 -24.06 0.62 -4.09
N GLU A 402 -22.88 1.16 -4.34
CA GLU A 402 -21.64 0.72 -3.72
C GLU A 402 -21.58 1.16 -2.25
N THR A 403 -21.28 0.23 -1.35
CA THR A 403 -21.04 0.52 0.07
C THR A 403 -19.55 0.38 0.40
N GLN A 404 -19.14 0.80 1.60
CA GLN A 404 -17.75 0.63 2.03
C GLN A 404 -17.41 -0.83 2.36
N ASP A 405 -18.41 -1.69 2.53
CA ASP A 405 -18.19 -3.11 2.82
C ASP A 405 -17.93 -3.91 1.53
N ASN A 406 -16.94 -4.79 1.61
CA ASN A 406 -16.47 -5.59 0.47
C ASN A 406 -17.48 -6.67 0.10
N ALA A 407 -18.10 -7.29 1.10
CA ALA A 407 -19.03 -8.39 0.89
C ALA A 407 -20.30 -7.89 0.20
N GLU A 408 -20.88 -6.79 0.70
CA GLU A 408 -22.02 -6.13 0.09
C GLU A 408 -21.72 -5.63 -1.32
N THR A 409 -20.57 -4.98 -1.53
CA THR A 409 -20.18 -4.48 -2.86
C THR A 409 -20.05 -5.63 -3.87
N SER A 410 -19.47 -6.76 -3.46
CA SER A 410 -19.35 -7.95 -4.32
C SER A 410 -20.73 -8.49 -4.70
N TYR A 411 -21.66 -8.52 -3.75
CA TYR A 411 -23.04 -8.95 -3.98
C TYR A 411 -23.80 -7.98 -4.90
N ALA A 412 -23.66 -6.67 -4.67
CA ALA A 412 -24.26 -5.63 -5.50
C ALA A 412 -23.78 -5.72 -6.95
N LEU A 413 -22.48 -5.95 -7.16
CA LEU A 413 -21.89 -6.08 -8.49
C LEU A 413 -22.34 -7.36 -9.20
N MET A 414 -22.40 -8.49 -8.49
CA MET A 414 -22.90 -9.74 -9.06
C MET A 414 -24.37 -9.60 -9.52
N ASN A 415 -25.20 -8.92 -8.72
CA ASN A 415 -26.58 -8.66 -9.08
C ASN A 415 -26.73 -7.63 -10.20
N TYR A 416 -25.85 -6.63 -10.27
CA TYR A 416 -25.79 -5.68 -11.38
C TYR A 416 -25.55 -6.40 -12.70
N VAL A 417 -24.53 -7.27 -12.76
CA VAL A 417 -24.22 -8.07 -13.96
C VAL A 417 -25.42 -8.94 -14.34
N LYS A 418 -25.98 -9.67 -13.37
CA LYS A 418 -27.16 -10.52 -13.60
C LYS A 418 -28.37 -9.74 -14.11
N ALA A 419 -28.61 -8.53 -13.60
CA ALA A 419 -29.72 -7.69 -14.03
C ALA A 419 -29.56 -7.19 -15.48
N CYS A 420 -28.33 -6.92 -15.90
CA CYS A 420 -28.02 -6.58 -17.27
C CYS A 420 -28.16 -7.80 -18.21
N GLU A 421 -27.66 -8.98 -17.80
CA GLU A 421 -27.80 -10.22 -18.58
C GLU A 421 -29.26 -10.67 -18.75
N CYS A 422 -30.10 -10.46 -17.73
CA CYS A 422 -31.53 -10.74 -17.82
C CYS A 422 -32.32 -9.71 -18.66
N GLY A 423 -31.67 -8.68 -19.21
CA GLY A 423 -32.29 -7.68 -20.08
C GLY A 423 -33.17 -6.63 -19.39
N ARG A 424 -33.20 -6.62 -18.05
CA ARG A 424 -33.94 -5.59 -17.28
C ARG A 424 -33.17 -4.27 -17.22
N GLY A 425 -31.85 -4.34 -17.29
CA GLY A 425 -30.95 -3.21 -17.19
C GLY A 425 -30.78 -2.70 -15.76
N ALA A 426 -29.62 -2.11 -15.49
CA ALA A 426 -29.21 -1.72 -14.16
C ALA A 426 -28.38 -0.42 -14.16
N VAL A 427 -28.42 0.29 -13.05
CA VAL A 427 -27.62 1.48 -12.76
C VAL A 427 -26.77 1.18 -11.54
N LEU A 428 -25.45 1.33 -11.67
CA LEU A 428 -24.51 1.20 -10.57
C LEU A 428 -24.02 2.59 -10.15
N LEU A 429 -24.25 2.97 -8.89
CA LEU A 429 -23.67 4.17 -8.30
C LEU A 429 -22.41 3.76 -7.52
N ALA A 430 -21.25 4.22 -7.98
CA ALA A 430 -19.94 3.85 -7.46
C ALA A 430 -19.08 5.08 -7.13
N VAL A 431 -17.99 4.92 -6.40
CA VAL A 431 -17.05 6.01 -6.11
C VAL A 431 -15.76 5.84 -6.92
N ALA A 432 -15.36 6.88 -7.68
CA ALA A 432 -14.22 6.82 -8.60
C ALA A 432 -12.87 6.46 -7.94
N LYS A 433 -12.74 6.70 -6.64
CA LYS A 433 -11.53 6.36 -5.87
C LYS A 433 -11.43 4.88 -5.52
N CYS A 434 -12.52 4.10 -5.61
CA CYS A 434 -12.53 2.73 -5.13
C CYS A 434 -12.20 1.71 -6.24
N ARG A 435 -11.20 0.87 -5.96
CA ARG A 435 -10.91 -0.45 -6.56
C ARG A 435 -11.14 -0.60 -8.07
N ARG A 436 -10.12 -0.22 -8.84
CA ARG A 436 -10.07 -0.33 -10.31
C ARG A 436 -10.21 -1.76 -10.85
N VAL A 437 -10.01 -2.80 -10.04
CA VAL A 437 -10.17 -4.21 -10.44
C VAL A 437 -11.60 -4.50 -10.91
N TRP A 438 -12.61 -3.82 -10.36
CA TRP A 438 -14.02 -4.01 -10.75
C TRP A 438 -14.38 -3.26 -12.03
N ILE A 439 -13.60 -2.26 -12.42
CA ILE A 439 -13.90 -1.37 -13.54
C ILE A 439 -13.93 -2.16 -14.87
N SER A 440 -13.05 -3.14 -15.07
CA SER A 440 -13.05 -3.94 -16.30
C SER A 440 -14.33 -4.78 -16.46
N ILE A 441 -14.84 -5.35 -15.37
CA ILE A 441 -16.12 -6.10 -15.37
C ILE A 441 -17.28 -5.13 -15.61
N ILE A 442 -17.25 -3.98 -14.94
CA ILE A 442 -18.25 -2.93 -15.09
C ILE A 442 -18.28 -2.38 -16.52
N ILE A 443 -17.13 -2.18 -17.18
CA ILE A 443 -17.03 -1.71 -18.57
C ILE A 443 -17.54 -2.75 -19.57
N SER A 444 -17.40 -4.05 -19.28
CA SER A 444 -17.92 -5.09 -20.18
C SER A 444 -19.45 -5.10 -20.28
N VAL A 445 -20.15 -4.55 -19.28
CA VAL A 445 -21.62 -4.58 -19.16
C VAL A 445 -22.24 -3.18 -19.24
N GLY A 446 -21.52 -2.17 -18.76
CA GLY A 446 -21.93 -0.77 -18.77
C GLY A 446 -21.75 -0.15 -20.16
N ARG A 447 -22.85 0.34 -20.73
CA ARG A 447 -22.85 1.01 -22.04
C ARG A 447 -22.67 2.53 -21.95
N CYS A 448 -22.88 3.11 -20.77
CA CYS A 448 -22.72 4.55 -20.50
C CYS A 448 -22.22 4.81 -19.09
#